data_AF-A0A2V9UEB5-F1
#
_entry.id   AF-A0A2V9UEB5-F1
#
_cell.length_a   1.000
_cell.length_b   1.000
_cell.length_c   1.000
_cell.angle_alpha   90.00
_cell.angle_beta   90.00
_cell.angle_gamma   90.00
#
_symmetry.space_group_name_H-M   'P 1'
#
loop_
_entity.id
_entity.type
_entity.pdbx_description
1 polymer ?
#
loop_
_entity_poly.entity_id
_entity_poly.type
_entity_poly.pdbx_seq_one_letter_code
_entity_poly.pdbx_strand_id
1 'polypeptide(L)'
;MATNSDRVREYVFNNYVLPARQRGQKHVDVVAGEVANAMKLTERNSMGLVCDALTTLKFQNEHGIALVKRAGSGHGANTVFTFSL
;
A
#
# COMPACT_ATOMS: atom_id res chain seq x y z
N MET A 1 10.54 -14.33 -11.24
CA MET A 1 9.68 -14.76 -10.11
C MET A 1 9.06 -13.51 -9.51
N ALA A 2 7.74 -13.33 -9.66
CA ALA A 2 7.04 -12.23 -9.00
C ALA A 2 6.99 -12.52 -7.50
N THR A 3 7.52 -11.62 -6.67
CA THR A 3 7.48 -11.75 -5.21
C THR A 3 6.12 -11.30 -4.69
N ASN A 4 5.77 -11.72 -3.46
CA ASN A 4 4.54 -11.26 -2.83
C ASN A 4 4.45 -9.73 -2.76
N SER A 5 5.59 -9.05 -2.63
CA SER A 5 5.67 -7.58 -2.68
C SER A 5 5.20 -6.99 -4.02
N ASP A 6 5.46 -7.68 -5.13
CA ASP A 6 5.07 -7.21 -6.47
C ASP A 6 3.55 -7.24 -6.64
N ARG A 7 2.92 -8.35 -6.22
CA ARG A 7 1.45 -8.47 -6.15
C ARG A 7 0.82 -7.41 -5.26
N VAL A 8 1.44 -7.09 -4.13
CA VAL A 8 0.96 -6.03 -3.24
C VAL A 8 0.94 -4.69 -3.96
N ARG A 9 2.02 -4.36 -4.68
CA ARG A 9 2.12 -3.10 -5.42
C ARG A 9 1.09 -3.00 -6.53
N GLU A 10 0.94 -4.04 -7.34
CA GLU A 10 -0.09 -4.07 -8.40
C GLU A 10 -1.50 -3.92 -7.81
N TYR A 11 -1.81 -4.63 -6.72
CA TYR A 11 -3.11 -4.52 -6.07
C TYR A 11 -3.37 -3.11 -5.53
N VAL A 12 -2.40 -2.54 -4.81
CA VAL A 12 -2.54 -1.18 -4.25
C VAL A 12 -2.66 -0.15 -5.37
N PHE A 13 -1.87 -0.31 -6.43
CA PHE A 13 -1.93 0.58 -7.58
C PHE A 13 -3.30 0.50 -8.26
N ASN A 14 -3.77 -0.70 -8.59
CA ASN A 14 -5.02 -0.88 -9.34
C ASN A 14 -6.27 -0.54 -8.52
N ASN A 15 -6.25 -0.81 -7.22
CA ASN A 15 -7.41 -0.64 -6.34
C ASN A 15 -7.47 0.73 -5.65
N TYR A 16 -6.33 1.39 -5.41
CA TYR A 16 -6.28 2.68 -4.73
C TYR A 16 -5.75 3.80 -5.64
N VAL A 17 -4.56 3.62 -6.22
CA VAL A 17 -3.89 4.69 -7.00
C VAL A 17 -4.63 5.01 -8.30
N LEU A 18 -4.99 4.01 -9.10
CA LEU A 18 -5.69 4.14 -10.37
C LEU A 18 -7.03 4.89 -10.21
N PRO A 19 -7.95 4.48 -9.32
CA PRO A 19 -9.20 5.20 -9.12
C PRO A 19 -8.98 6.58 -8.49
N ALA A 20 -7.95 6.76 -7.64
CA ALA A 20 -7.61 8.08 -7.11
C ALA A 20 -7.15 9.04 -8.20
N ARG A 21 -6.28 8.57 -9.11
CA ARG A 21 -5.77 9.35 -10.24
C ARG A 21 -6.86 9.65 -11.26
N GLN A 22 -7.75 8.69 -11.55
CA GLN A 22 -8.92 8.91 -12.41
C GLN A 22 -9.91 9.92 -11.81
N ARG A 23 -10.04 9.97 -10.48
CA ARG A 23 -10.86 10.97 -9.78
C ARG A 23 -10.17 12.34 -9.65
N GLY A 24 -8.90 12.48 -10.05
CA GLY A 24 -8.13 13.71 -9.85
C GLY A 24 -7.78 13.98 -8.38
N GLN A 25 -7.75 12.94 -7.54
CA GLN A 25 -7.34 13.06 -6.15
C GLN A 25 -5.83 13.27 -6.08
N LYS A 26 -5.43 14.23 -5.25
CA LYS A 26 -4.01 14.51 -5.00
C LYS A 26 -3.40 13.55 -3.99
N HIS A 27 -4.23 12.94 -3.14
CA HIS A 27 -3.79 12.02 -2.10
C HIS A 27 -4.64 10.74 -2.13
N VAL A 28 -4.05 9.64 -1.67
CA VAL A 28 -4.71 8.34 -1.57
C VAL A 28 -4.35 7.68 -0.25
N ASP A 29 -5.36 7.21 0.47
CA ASP A 29 -5.20 6.52 1.75
C ASP A 29 -5.30 5.01 1.54
N VAL A 30 -4.26 4.29 1.94
CA VAL A 30 -4.12 2.84 1.80
C VAL A 30 -4.04 2.22 3.18
N VAL A 31 -5.00 1.37 3.53
CA VAL A 31 -5.03 0.68 4.82
C VAL A 31 -4.29 -0.65 4.68
N ALA A 32 -3.18 -0.83 5.40
CA ALA A 32 -2.38 -2.05 5.30
C ALA A 32 -3.14 -3.31 5.73
N GLY A 33 -4.07 -3.21 6.68
CA GLY A 33 -4.92 -4.34 7.05
C GLY A 33 -5.92 -4.72 5.97
N GLU A 34 -6.45 -3.75 5.24
CA GLU A 34 -7.36 -4.02 4.13
C GLU A 34 -6.61 -4.70 2.99
N VAL A 35 -5.41 -4.22 2.66
CA VAL A 35 -4.51 -4.84 1.67
C VAL A 35 -4.11 -6.26 2.08
N ALA A 36 -3.70 -6.48 3.33
CA ALA A 36 -3.35 -7.80 3.85
C ALA A 36 -4.55 -8.76 3.86
N ASN A 37 -5.74 -8.26 4.24
CA ASN A 37 -6.98 -9.04 4.25
C ASN A 37 -7.44 -9.40 2.83
N ALA A 38 -7.38 -8.44 1.90
CA ALA A 38 -7.77 -8.62 0.50
C ALA A 38 -6.90 -9.65 -0.22
N MET A 39 -5.59 -9.65 0.04
CA MET A 39 -4.69 -10.69 -0.46
C MET A 39 -4.81 -12.03 0.29
N LYS A 40 -5.73 -12.15 1.26
CA LYS A 40 -5.90 -13.31 2.15
C LYS A 40 -4.57 -13.79 2.69
N LEU A 41 -3.71 -12.84 3.02
CA LEU A 41 -2.42 -13.09 3.59
C LEU A 41 -2.63 -13.43 5.07
N THR A 42 -3.07 -14.67 5.32
CA THR A 42 -3.30 -15.26 6.65
C THR A 42 -2.02 -15.47 7.44
N GLU A 43 -0.86 -15.29 6.80
CA GLU A 43 0.43 -15.49 7.44
C GLU A 43 0.76 -14.30 8.35
N ARG A 44 1.16 -14.62 9.58
CA ARG A 44 1.51 -13.65 10.63
C ARG A 44 2.61 -12.64 10.22
N ASN A 45 3.31 -12.91 9.11
CA ASN A 45 4.41 -12.09 8.58
C ASN A 45 4.03 -11.16 7.42
N SER A 46 2.76 -11.17 7.02
CA SER A 46 2.30 -10.44 5.83
C SER A 46 2.15 -8.95 6.03
N MET A 47 1.92 -8.51 7.27
CA MET A 47 1.97 -7.10 7.66
C MET A 47 3.33 -6.48 7.38
N GLY A 48 4.41 -7.19 7.72
CA GLY A 48 5.78 -6.76 7.44
C GLY A 48 6.04 -6.68 5.94
N LEU A 49 5.52 -7.64 5.18
CA LEU A 49 5.68 -7.72 3.73
C LEU A 49 4.94 -6.59 3.00
N VAL A 50 3.71 -6.29 3.41
CA VAL A 50 2.91 -5.17 2.87
C VAL A 50 3.56 -3.84 3.23
N CYS A 51 3.97 -3.68 4.49
CA CYS A 51 4.65 -2.47 4.94
C CYS A 51 5.95 -2.27 4.14
N ASP A 52 6.79 -3.29 4.01
CA ASP A 52 8.05 -3.21 3.26
C ASP A 52 7.80 -2.86 1.78
N ALA A 53 6.83 -3.52 1.14
CA ALA A 53 6.46 -3.27 -0.26
C ALA A 53 5.96 -1.84 -0.51
N LEU A 54 5.17 -1.29 0.41
CA LEU A 54 4.63 0.07 0.39
C LEU A 54 5.67 1.13 0.75
N THR A 55 6.62 0.80 1.63
CA THR A 55 7.68 1.72 2.06
C THR A 55 8.86 1.72 1.08
N THR A 56 8.95 0.74 0.18
CA THR A 56 10.04 0.68 -0.79
C THR A 56 10.03 1.90 -1.72
N LEU A 57 11.20 2.50 -1.92
CA LEU A 57 11.40 3.58 -2.90
C LEU A 57 10.99 3.19 -4.32
N LYS A 58 11.07 1.89 -4.67
CA LYS A 58 10.64 1.42 -5.99
C LYS A 58 9.16 1.71 -6.26
N PHE A 59 8.27 1.47 -5.30
CA PHE A 59 6.84 1.74 -5.46
C PHE A 59 6.55 3.24 -5.60
N GLN A 60 7.25 4.04 -4.79
CA GLN A 60 7.15 5.51 -4.85
C GLN A 60 7.61 6.05 -6.21
N ASN A 61 8.76 5.59 -6.71
CA ASN A 61 9.34 6.10 -7.95
C ASN A 61 8.63 5.56 -9.20
N GLU A 62 8.16 4.32 -9.18
CA GLU A 62 7.49 3.67 -10.31
C GLU A 62 6.09 4.25 -10.58
N HIS A 63 5.38 4.66 -9.51
CA HIS A 63 4.06 5.28 -9.63
C HIS A 63 4.05 6.80 -9.47
N GLY A 64 5.20 7.40 -9.12
CA GLY A 64 5.32 8.84 -8.84
C GLY A 64 4.61 9.26 -7.56
N ILE A 65 4.44 8.35 -6.60
CA ILE A 65 3.75 8.64 -5.34
C ILE A 65 4.73 8.84 -4.20
N ALA A 66 4.42 9.72 -3.25
CA ALA A 66 5.22 9.90 -2.04
C ALA A 66 4.40 9.58 -0.80
N LEU A 67 4.96 8.77 0.12
CA LEU A 67 4.31 8.51 1.40
C LEU A 67 4.34 9.79 2.25
N VAL A 68 3.18 10.41 2.42
CA VAL A 68 3.03 11.68 3.15
C VAL A 68 2.86 11.43 4.63
N LYS A 69 2.05 10.43 4.97
CA LYS A 69 1.67 10.18 6.35
C LYS A 69 1.42 8.71 6.58
N ARG A 70 1.82 8.24 7.75
CA ARG A 70 1.44 6.93 8.28
C ARG A 70 0.67 7.17 9.56
N ALA A 71 -0.61 6.82 9.59
CA ALA A 71 -1.47 6.93 10.74
C ALA A 71 -1.84 5.52 11.24
N GLY A 72 -1.34 5.13 12.41
CA GLY A 72 -1.63 3.83 13.01
C GLY A 72 -0.79 3.59 14.25
N SER A 73 -1.44 3.27 15.36
CA SER A 73 -0.79 2.90 16.61
C SER A 73 -0.18 1.50 16.48
N GLY A 74 1.12 1.43 16.22
CA GLY A 74 1.86 0.17 16.17
C GLY A 74 1.57 -0.68 14.94
N HIS A 75 2.26 -1.83 14.84
CA HIS A 75 2.23 -2.80 13.74
C HIS A 75 0.87 -3.54 13.61
N GLY A 76 -0.24 -2.82 13.72
CA GLY A 76 -1.60 -3.34 13.72
C GLY A 76 -2.31 -3.19 12.38
N ALA A 77 -3.34 -4.00 12.17
CA ALA A 77 -4.16 -4.02 10.95
C ALA A 77 -4.78 -2.67 10.58
N ASN A 78 -4.89 -1.74 11.53
CA ASN A 78 -5.45 -0.41 11.29
C ASN A 78 -4.39 0.65 10.90
N THR A 79 -3.26 0.23 10.35
CA THR A 79 -2.25 1.18 9.86
C THR A 79 -2.67 1.73 8.50
N VAL A 80 -2.91 3.03 8.45
CA VAL A 80 -3.25 3.79 7.25
C VAL A 80 -1.99 4.48 6.72
N PHE A 81 -1.74 4.35 5.43
CA PHE A 81 -0.66 5.00 4.70
C PHE A 81 -1.26 5.97 3.69
N THR A 82 -1.07 7.26 3.92
CA THR A 82 -1.48 8.32 3.01
C THR A 82 -0.34 8.60 2.03
N PHE A 83 -0.57 8.33 0.76
CA PHE A 83 0.32 8.68 -0.34
C PHE A 83 -0.18 9.92 -1.07
N SER A 84 0.73 10.72 -1.61
CA SER A 84 0.45 11.80 -2.54
C SER A 84 0.74 11.32 -3.96
N LEU A 85 -0.11 11.71 -4.91
CA LEU A 85 -0.09 11.37 -6.34
C LEU A 85 0.43 12.53 -7.20
#